data_AF-A0A352L0S1-F1
#
_entry.id   AF-A0A352L0S1-F1
#
_cell.length_a   1.000
_cell.length_b   1.000
_cell.length_c   1.000
_cell.angle_alpha   90.00
_cell.angle_beta   90.00
_cell.angle_gamma   90.00
#
_symmetry.space_group_name_H-M   'P 1'
#
loop_
_entity.id
_entity.type
_entity.pdbx_description
1 polymer ?
#
loop_
_entity_poly.entity_id
_entity_poly.type
_entity_poly.pdbx_seq_one_letter_code
_entity_poly.pdbx_strand_id
1 'polypeptide(L)'
;MSLSPQRRLEIIDALRRGTVPRTSLDAFAVGLDRFEQALDEELRKAAGGGGVFKAVRGEYGCGKTFFVRWLADRARKRGFATSEVQVSETETPLHRLETVYRRLMERLSTADTLQGALRNIVDGWFFTLEEDVLAEGQVDADDQAALVKRTSELLEQRLAKVTATAPMFSAALRGYREALAEGDQASADGILAWLSGQPNVAAAAKKVAGVKGDIDHFGALSFLQGVLLVLRDSGHPGLLLVLDEVETIQRVRSDVRDKSLNALRQLMDEVDGGRFPGLYLVVTGTPAFFEGPQGVQRLEPLAQRLYVDFQTEERFDNPRAVQIRLPGFSIERLTLVGRRVREIYESHASDAGRIRERCNDDCIRQLADAVTGRLGGKVGVAPRIFLKKLVGDVLDRIDQFADFDPA
;
A
#
# COMPACT_ATOMS: atom_id res chain seq x y z
N MET A 1 8.90 3.45 -21.97
CA MET A 1 10.06 3.68 -21.07
C MET A 1 10.91 2.43 -21.04
N SER A 2 12.20 2.50 -21.31
CA SER A 2 13.11 1.35 -21.18
C SER A 2 13.39 1.05 -19.71
N LEU A 3 12.99 -0.13 -19.24
CA LEU A 3 13.31 -0.60 -17.87
C LEU A 3 14.82 -0.78 -17.71
N SER A 4 15.39 -0.49 -16.53
CA SER A 4 16.80 -0.80 -16.26
C SER A 4 17.03 -2.32 -16.13
N PRO A 5 18.23 -2.84 -16.42
CA PRO A 5 18.52 -4.28 -16.29
C PRO A 5 18.17 -4.86 -14.91
N GLN A 6 18.53 -4.15 -13.84
CA GLN A 6 18.22 -4.56 -12.46
C GLN A 6 16.71 -4.71 -12.21
N ARG A 7 15.90 -3.74 -12.66
CA ARG A 7 14.43 -3.79 -12.50
C ARG A 7 13.82 -4.96 -13.26
N ARG A 8 14.38 -5.34 -14.41
CA ARG A 8 13.90 -6.50 -15.18
C ARG A 8 14.20 -7.80 -14.44
N LEU A 9 15.41 -7.97 -13.90
CA LEU A 9 15.76 -9.13 -13.08
C LEU A 9 14.85 -9.26 -11.85
N GLU A 10 14.59 -8.16 -11.15
CA GLU A 10 13.66 -8.15 -10.00
C GLU A 10 12.24 -8.62 -10.37
N ILE A 11 11.73 -8.19 -11.54
CA ILE A 11 10.44 -8.66 -12.05
C ILE A 11 10.48 -10.17 -12.29
N ILE A 12 11.46 -10.64 -13.04
CA ILE A 12 11.57 -12.06 -13.43
C ILE A 12 11.76 -12.96 -12.21
N ASP A 13 12.62 -12.58 -11.27
CA ASP A 13 12.84 -13.32 -10.02
C ASP A 13 11.57 -13.40 -9.16
N ALA A 14 10.81 -12.30 -9.07
CA ALA A 14 9.54 -12.32 -8.36
C ALA A 14 8.53 -13.26 -9.04
N LEU A 15 8.41 -13.19 -10.38
CA LEU A 15 7.53 -14.07 -11.13
C LEU A 15 7.96 -15.55 -11.04
N ARG A 16 9.26 -15.84 -11.04
CA ARG A 16 9.83 -17.18 -10.81
C ARG A 16 9.42 -17.76 -9.45
N ARG A 17 9.36 -16.92 -8.41
CA ARG A 17 8.84 -17.31 -7.08
C ARG A 17 7.31 -17.33 -7.00
N GLY A 18 6.61 -16.88 -8.04
CA GLY A 18 5.18 -16.69 -8.04
C GLY A 18 4.72 -15.58 -7.09
N THR A 19 5.51 -14.52 -6.94
CA THR A 19 5.16 -13.33 -6.15
C THR A 19 5.01 -12.12 -7.06
N VAL A 20 4.22 -11.13 -6.62
CA VAL A 20 4.08 -9.86 -7.36
C VAL A 20 5.29 -8.96 -7.05
N PRO A 21 5.99 -8.43 -8.08
CA PRO A 21 7.07 -7.44 -7.90
C PRO A 21 6.63 -6.22 -7.10
N ARG A 22 7.59 -5.51 -6.49
CA ARG A 22 7.28 -4.32 -5.68
C ARG A 22 7.21 -3.02 -6.49
N THR A 23 7.94 -2.97 -7.60
CA THR A 23 8.05 -1.78 -8.46
C THR A 23 7.89 -2.19 -9.93
N SER A 24 7.76 -1.18 -10.81
CA SER A 24 7.77 -1.38 -12.27
C SER A 24 6.64 -2.26 -12.79
N LEU A 25 5.50 -2.26 -12.10
CA LEU A 25 4.35 -3.09 -12.44
C LEU A 25 3.71 -2.66 -13.77
N ASP A 26 3.83 -1.38 -14.14
CA ASP A 26 3.42 -0.85 -15.45
C ASP A 26 4.07 -1.59 -16.64
N ALA A 27 5.21 -2.25 -16.43
CA ALA A 27 5.93 -2.98 -17.48
C ALA A 27 5.13 -4.13 -18.09
N PHE A 28 4.25 -4.74 -17.30
CA PHE A 28 3.47 -5.91 -17.71
C PHE A 28 2.03 -5.86 -17.19
N ALA A 29 1.57 -4.69 -16.71
CA ALA A 29 0.17 -4.47 -16.40
C ALA A 29 -0.68 -4.61 -17.68
N VAL A 30 -1.78 -5.35 -17.58
CA VAL A 30 -2.68 -5.60 -18.71
C VAL A 30 -4.12 -5.40 -18.24
N GLY A 31 -4.89 -4.61 -18.99
CA GLY A 31 -6.32 -4.40 -18.73
C GLY A 31 -6.62 -3.47 -17.56
N LEU A 32 -5.62 -2.73 -17.08
CA LEU A 32 -5.78 -1.72 -16.03
C LEU A 32 -5.92 -0.28 -16.58
N ASP A 33 -5.67 -0.08 -17.88
CA ASP A 33 -5.69 1.22 -18.56
C ASP A 33 -7.01 1.96 -18.33
N ARG A 34 -8.13 1.22 -18.28
CA ARG A 34 -9.48 1.76 -18.04
C ARG A 34 -9.64 2.45 -16.68
N PHE A 35 -8.82 2.10 -15.69
CA PHE A 35 -8.88 2.69 -14.36
C PHE A 35 -7.93 3.88 -14.20
N GLU A 36 -6.93 4.03 -15.07
CA GLU A 36 -5.83 4.98 -14.88
C GLU A 36 -6.29 6.40 -14.69
N GLN A 37 -7.17 6.89 -15.57
CA GLN A 37 -7.62 8.28 -15.51
C GLN A 37 -8.34 8.58 -14.19
N ALA A 38 -9.25 7.71 -13.76
CA ALA A 38 -10.02 7.91 -12.53
C ALA A 38 -9.11 7.83 -11.29
N LEU A 39 -8.20 6.86 -11.24
CA LEU A 39 -7.28 6.71 -10.12
C LEU A 39 -6.27 7.86 -10.04
N ASP A 40 -5.82 8.38 -11.18
CA ASP A 40 -4.93 9.53 -11.21
C ASP A 40 -5.64 10.83 -10.81
N GLU A 41 -6.94 10.97 -11.10
CA GLU A 41 -7.80 12.06 -10.60
C GLU A 41 -7.99 11.94 -9.08
N GLU A 42 -8.24 10.73 -8.58
CA GLU A 42 -8.37 10.42 -7.15
C GLU A 42 -7.06 10.70 -6.38
N LEU A 43 -5.90 10.28 -6.92
CA LEU A 43 -4.59 10.62 -6.36
C LEU A 43 -4.35 12.13 -6.33
N ARG A 44 -4.74 12.86 -7.38
CA ARG A 44 -4.66 14.34 -7.40
C ARG A 44 -5.56 14.97 -6.33
N LYS A 45 -6.77 14.45 -6.13
CA LYS A 45 -7.68 14.90 -5.07
C LYS A 45 -7.06 14.67 -3.68
N ALA A 46 -6.49 13.50 -3.45
CA ALA A 46 -5.78 13.21 -2.20
C ALA A 46 -4.60 14.16 -1.99
N ALA A 47 -3.76 14.35 -3.00
CA ALA A 47 -2.62 15.28 -2.93
C ALA A 47 -3.03 16.74 -2.61
N GLY A 48 -4.23 17.15 -3.04
CA GLY A 48 -4.82 18.44 -2.70
C GLY A 48 -5.33 18.58 -1.27
N GLY A 49 -5.18 17.54 -0.43
CA GLY A 49 -5.66 17.50 0.95
C GLY A 49 -7.07 16.92 1.11
N GLY A 50 -7.68 16.36 0.06
CA GLY A 50 -8.95 15.65 0.16
C GLY A 50 -8.80 14.24 0.76
N GLY A 51 -9.85 13.75 1.42
CA GLY A 51 -9.99 12.33 1.72
C GLY A 51 -10.53 11.56 0.52
N VAL A 52 -10.01 10.37 0.26
CA VAL A 52 -10.47 9.48 -0.81
C VAL A 52 -10.64 8.07 -0.28
N PHE A 53 -11.78 7.45 -0.58
CA PHE A 53 -12.05 6.04 -0.29
C PHE A 53 -12.33 5.27 -1.59
N LYS A 54 -11.79 4.05 -1.72
CA LYS A 54 -12.05 3.15 -2.85
C LYS A 54 -12.13 1.69 -2.44
N ALA A 55 -13.13 0.98 -2.92
CA ALA A 55 -13.26 -0.46 -2.78
C ALA A 55 -12.90 -1.19 -4.09
N VAL A 56 -12.01 -2.16 -3.99
CA VAL A 56 -11.57 -3.02 -5.10
C VAL A 56 -12.17 -4.41 -4.91
N ARG A 57 -13.16 -4.73 -5.72
CA ARG A 57 -13.86 -6.01 -5.69
C ARG A 57 -13.30 -6.96 -6.72
N GLY A 58 -13.11 -8.23 -6.36
CA GLY A 58 -12.85 -9.27 -7.34
C GLY A 58 -12.62 -10.64 -6.71
N GLU A 59 -12.76 -11.69 -7.51
CA GLU A 59 -12.61 -13.07 -7.06
C GLU A 59 -11.18 -13.39 -6.59
N TYR A 60 -11.00 -14.53 -5.94
CA TYR A 60 -9.66 -15.04 -5.67
C TYR A 60 -8.91 -15.24 -7.00
N GLY A 61 -7.66 -14.76 -7.08
CA GLY A 61 -6.84 -14.88 -8.28
C GLY A 61 -7.11 -13.87 -9.41
N CYS A 62 -8.11 -12.98 -9.30
CA CYS A 62 -8.36 -11.95 -10.34
C CYS A 62 -7.33 -10.81 -10.40
N GLY A 63 -6.35 -10.79 -9.49
CA GLY A 63 -5.29 -9.79 -9.48
C GLY A 63 -5.51 -8.61 -8.52
N LYS A 64 -6.35 -8.73 -7.48
CA LYS A 64 -6.51 -7.68 -6.43
C LYS A 64 -5.18 -7.19 -5.87
N THR A 65 -4.32 -8.10 -5.41
CA THR A 65 -2.98 -7.78 -4.90
C THR A 65 -2.09 -7.11 -5.95
N PHE A 66 -2.19 -7.52 -7.23
CA PHE A 66 -1.47 -6.88 -8.31
C PHE A 66 -1.96 -5.44 -8.52
N PHE A 67 -3.28 -5.24 -8.56
CA PHE A 67 -3.90 -3.93 -8.73
C PHE A 67 -3.49 -2.95 -7.64
N VAL A 68 -3.56 -3.33 -6.36
CA VAL A 68 -3.23 -2.41 -5.26
C VAL A 68 -1.73 -2.07 -5.23
N ARG A 69 -0.85 -3.03 -5.57
CA ARG A 69 0.59 -2.75 -5.69
C ARG A 69 0.91 -1.88 -6.89
N TRP A 70 0.19 -2.05 -7.99
CA TRP A 70 0.29 -1.21 -9.17
C TRP A 70 -0.15 0.23 -8.85
N LEU A 71 -1.27 0.40 -8.16
CA LEU A 71 -1.72 1.70 -7.67
C LEU A 71 -0.70 2.32 -6.70
N ALA A 72 -0.10 1.53 -5.79
CA ALA A 72 0.94 2.00 -4.88
C ALA A 72 2.21 2.44 -5.62
N ASP A 73 2.65 1.72 -6.65
CA ASP A 73 3.77 2.12 -7.50
C ASP A 73 3.49 3.47 -8.20
N ARG A 74 2.27 3.64 -8.72
CA ARG A 74 1.81 4.92 -9.31
C ARG A 74 1.73 6.07 -8.31
N ALA A 75 1.31 5.78 -7.08
CA ALA A 75 1.23 6.77 -6.01
C ALA A 75 2.66 7.21 -5.59
N ARG A 76 3.59 6.27 -5.39
CA ARG A 76 5.00 6.59 -5.05
C ARG A 76 5.70 7.41 -6.14
N LYS A 77 5.44 7.13 -7.43
CA LYS A 77 5.94 7.95 -8.55
C LYS A 77 5.45 9.41 -8.51
N ARG A 78 4.38 9.68 -7.76
CA ARG A 78 3.83 11.03 -7.50
C ARG A 78 4.19 11.56 -6.11
N GLY A 79 5.16 10.95 -5.44
CA GLY A 79 5.65 11.36 -4.13
C GLY A 79 4.86 10.85 -2.92
N PHE A 80 3.76 10.10 -3.11
CA PHE A 80 3.00 9.57 -1.97
C PHE A 80 3.83 8.58 -1.14
N ALA A 81 3.61 8.59 0.17
CA ALA A 81 3.88 7.42 0.98
C ALA A 81 2.80 6.36 0.75
N THR A 82 3.15 5.09 0.93
CA THR A 82 2.22 3.97 0.72
C THR A 82 2.37 2.92 1.81
N SER A 83 1.27 2.26 2.19
CA SER A 83 1.29 1.14 3.13
C SER A 83 0.22 0.10 2.76
N GLU A 84 0.61 -1.18 2.71
CA GLU A 84 -0.27 -2.32 2.38
C GLU A 84 -0.45 -3.20 3.62
N VAL A 85 -1.60 -3.08 4.28
CA VAL A 85 -1.95 -3.81 5.50
C VAL A 85 -2.92 -4.94 5.16
N GLN A 86 -2.50 -6.19 5.37
CA GLN A 86 -3.38 -7.34 5.19
C GLN A 86 -4.23 -7.55 6.45
N VAL A 87 -5.54 -7.57 6.29
CA VAL A 87 -6.49 -7.83 7.37
C VAL A 87 -6.49 -9.33 7.68
N SER A 88 -6.45 -9.66 8.97
CA SER A 88 -6.49 -11.04 9.43
C SER A 88 -7.11 -11.12 10.82
N GLU A 89 -7.64 -12.29 11.18
CA GLU A 89 -8.26 -12.49 12.49
C GLU A 89 -7.26 -12.35 13.65
N THR A 90 -6.06 -12.89 13.49
CA THR A 90 -5.09 -13.06 14.57
C THR A 90 -4.10 -11.91 14.68
N GLU A 91 -3.62 -11.39 13.55
CA GLU A 91 -2.54 -10.40 13.55
C GLU A 91 -3.01 -8.98 13.35
N THR A 92 -4.05 -8.76 12.54
CA THR A 92 -4.54 -7.43 12.17
C THR A 92 -6.07 -7.38 12.12
N PRO A 93 -6.75 -7.60 13.25
CA PRO A 93 -8.20 -7.56 13.27
C PRO A 93 -8.69 -6.13 13.01
N LEU A 94 -9.56 -5.97 12.02
CA LEU A 94 -10.00 -4.65 11.52
C LEU A 94 -10.66 -3.76 12.59
N HIS A 95 -11.30 -4.36 13.60
CA HIS A 95 -11.91 -3.61 14.71
C HIS A 95 -10.89 -3.05 15.74
N ARG A 96 -9.61 -3.45 15.67
CA ARG A 96 -8.52 -2.96 16.52
C ARG A 96 -7.63 -2.00 15.72
N LEU A 97 -8.03 -0.74 15.65
CA LEU A 97 -7.35 0.26 14.84
C LEU A 97 -5.92 0.55 15.31
N GLU A 98 -5.61 0.32 16.59
CA GLU A 98 -4.25 0.37 17.12
C GLU A 98 -3.33 -0.66 16.44
N THR A 99 -3.86 -1.84 16.10
CA THR A 99 -3.10 -2.88 15.41
C THR A 99 -3.00 -2.59 13.92
N VAL A 100 -4.06 -2.05 13.30
CA VAL A 100 -4.02 -1.58 11.90
C VAL A 100 -2.99 -0.46 11.75
N TYR A 101 -2.99 0.52 12.66
CA TYR A 101 -2.02 1.61 12.70
C TYR A 101 -0.59 1.07 12.85
N ARG A 102 -0.34 0.15 13.79
CA ARG A 102 0.97 -0.47 13.93
C ARG A 102 1.46 -1.12 12.64
N ARG A 103 0.61 -1.93 11.99
CA ARG A 103 0.95 -2.57 10.71
C ARG A 103 1.16 -1.56 9.59
N LEU A 104 0.40 -0.47 9.58
CA LEU A 104 0.58 0.64 8.64
C LEU A 104 1.98 1.24 8.78
N MET A 105 2.40 1.55 10.01
CA MET A 105 3.71 2.15 10.29
C MET A 105 4.86 1.20 9.95
N GLU A 106 4.73 -0.09 10.29
CA GLU A 106 5.72 -1.14 9.95
C GLU A 106 5.92 -1.29 8.43
N ARG A 107 4.87 -1.07 7.64
CA ARG A 107 4.86 -1.25 6.18
C ARG A 107 4.92 0.06 5.40
N LEU A 108 5.15 1.18 6.08
CA LEU A 108 5.27 2.48 5.45
C LEU A 108 6.45 2.50 4.48
N SER A 109 6.19 2.98 3.27
CA SER A 109 7.15 3.01 2.17
C SER A 109 7.02 4.28 1.34
N THR A 110 8.13 4.77 0.81
CA THR A 110 8.25 5.91 -0.09
C THR A 110 8.93 5.48 -1.39
N ALA A 111 9.13 6.40 -2.34
CA ALA A 111 9.86 6.10 -3.58
C ALA A 111 11.31 5.63 -3.30
N ASP A 112 11.97 6.24 -2.32
CA ASP A 112 13.38 5.99 -1.99
C ASP A 112 13.56 4.91 -0.92
N THR A 113 12.55 4.68 -0.08
CA THR A 113 12.61 3.71 1.03
C THR A 113 11.42 2.74 0.96
N LEU A 114 11.64 1.54 0.43
CA LEU A 114 10.56 0.58 0.18
C LEU A 114 10.06 -0.16 1.44
N GLN A 115 10.73 -0.03 2.59
CA GLN A 115 10.31 -0.60 3.87
C GLN A 115 10.80 0.24 5.04
N GLY A 116 9.98 0.39 6.09
CA GLY A 116 10.39 1.04 7.33
C GLY A 116 10.69 2.53 7.15
N ALA A 117 9.97 3.22 6.27
CA ALA A 117 10.26 4.61 5.90
C ALA A 117 10.03 5.63 7.03
N LEU A 118 9.42 5.23 8.15
CA LEU A 118 9.02 6.16 9.22
C LEU A 118 10.19 6.99 9.73
N ARG A 119 11.35 6.38 10.02
CA ARG A 119 12.52 7.12 10.51
C ARG A 119 12.93 8.20 9.53
N ASN A 120 13.12 7.82 8.26
CA ASN A 120 13.54 8.73 7.21
C ASN A 120 12.53 9.88 7.02
N ILE A 121 11.23 9.60 7.16
CA ILE A 121 10.17 10.62 7.09
C ILE A 121 10.27 11.59 8.27
N VAL A 122 10.42 11.08 9.49
CA VAL A 122 10.50 11.91 10.70
C VAL A 122 11.78 12.74 10.72
N ASP A 123 12.92 12.13 10.40
CA ASP A 123 14.22 12.82 10.32
C ASP A 123 14.22 13.87 9.22
N GLY A 124 13.70 13.53 8.03
CA GLY A 124 13.56 14.47 6.92
C GLY A 124 12.61 15.63 7.23
N TRP A 125 11.56 15.38 8.02
CA TRP A 125 10.68 16.45 8.49
C TRP A 125 11.39 17.39 9.46
N PHE A 126 12.17 16.88 10.43
CA PHE A 126 12.96 17.74 11.31
C PHE A 126 13.96 18.58 10.55
N PHE A 127 14.63 18.00 9.55
CA PHE A 127 15.52 18.73 8.67
C PHE A 127 14.78 19.86 7.93
N THR A 128 13.59 19.59 7.39
CA THR A 128 12.75 20.62 6.74
C THR A 128 12.35 21.74 7.70
N LEU A 129 12.03 21.42 8.97
CA LEU A 129 11.72 22.42 9.99
C LEU A 129 12.93 23.30 10.32
N GLU A 130 14.13 22.73 10.38
CA GLU A 130 15.37 23.50 10.59
C GLU A 130 15.64 24.44 9.40
N GLU A 131 15.47 23.96 8.16
CA GLU A 131 15.61 24.79 6.96
C GLU A 131 14.61 25.95 6.93
N ASP A 132 13.34 25.70 7.28
CA ASP A 132 12.31 26.74 7.42
C ASP A 132 12.74 27.81 8.45
N VAL A 133 13.26 27.39 9.61
CA VAL A 133 13.73 28.32 10.66
C VAL A 133 14.92 29.16 10.18
N LEU A 134 15.89 28.54 9.50
CA LEU A 134 17.04 29.27 8.95
C LEU A 134 16.62 30.26 7.86
N ALA A 135 15.62 29.89 7.04
CA ALA A 135 15.07 30.76 6.01
C ALA A 135 14.34 32.00 6.56
N GLU A 136 13.87 31.97 7.82
CA GLU A 136 13.32 33.16 8.49
C GLU A 136 14.40 34.23 8.75
N GLY A 137 15.69 33.86 8.75
CA GLY A 137 16.82 34.77 8.96
C GLY A 137 16.93 35.35 10.37
N GLN A 138 16.19 34.78 11.34
CA GLN A 138 16.16 35.23 12.74
C GLN A 138 17.15 34.49 13.65
N VAL A 139 17.71 33.38 13.17
CA VAL A 139 18.60 32.50 13.92
C VAL A 139 19.86 32.25 13.10
N ASP A 140 21.02 32.35 13.74
CA ASP A 140 22.31 31.99 13.14
C ASP A 140 22.44 30.47 13.03
N ALA A 141 22.90 29.97 11.88
CA ALA A 141 23.13 28.54 11.66
C ALA A 141 24.18 27.95 12.59
N ASP A 142 25.12 28.77 13.06
CA ASP A 142 26.18 28.36 13.98
C ASP A 142 25.71 28.33 15.45
N ASP A 143 24.56 28.94 15.78
CA ASP A 143 23.95 28.88 17.11
C ASP A 143 22.98 27.69 17.22
N GLN A 144 23.55 26.52 17.48
CA GLN A 144 22.80 25.27 17.63
C GLN A 144 21.71 25.35 18.71
N ALA A 145 21.95 26.06 19.82
CA ALA A 145 21.00 26.14 20.92
C ALA A 145 19.78 26.99 20.52
N ALA A 146 20.00 28.12 19.86
CA ALA A 146 18.92 28.95 19.32
C ALA A 146 18.14 28.21 18.22
N LEU A 147 18.84 27.50 17.32
CA LEU A 147 18.22 26.72 16.25
C LEU A 147 17.31 25.61 16.80
N VAL A 148 17.78 24.82 17.77
CA VAL A 148 16.97 23.76 18.41
C VAL A 148 15.74 24.34 19.10
N LYS A 149 15.90 25.46 19.82
CA LYS A 149 14.78 26.12 20.50
C LYS A 149 13.73 26.61 19.51
N ARG A 150 14.15 27.32 18.46
CA ARG A 150 13.25 27.89 17.46
C ARG A 150 12.56 26.81 16.61
N THR A 151 13.28 25.73 16.28
CA THR A 151 12.71 24.56 15.62
C THR A 151 11.64 23.89 16.48
N SER A 152 11.88 23.78 17.79
CA SER A 152 10.87 23.27 18.74
C SER A 152 9.63 24.17 18.80
N GLU A 153 9.78 25.49 18.75
CA GLU A 153 8.65 26.42 18.68
C GLU A 153 7.85 26.25 17.37
N LEU A 154 8.53 26.09 16.23
CA LEU A 154 7.88 25.85 14.94
C LEU A 154 7.15 24.49 14.93
N LEU A 155 7.76 23.45 15.48
CA LEU A 155 7.14 22.14 15.66
C LEU A 155 5.80 22.23 16.40
N GLU A 156 5.75 22.97 17.51
CA GLU A 156 4.51 23.19 18.27
C GLU A 156 3.44 23.91 17.45
N GLN A 157 3.84 24.90 16.65
CA GLN A 157 2.92 25.62 15.76
C GLN A 157 2.34 24.70 14.69
N ARG A 158 3.18 23.88 14.03
CA ARG A 158 2.76 22.91 13.02
C ARG A 158 1.83 21.85 13.61
N LEU A 159 2.16 21.34 14.79
CA LEU A 159 1.39 20.29 15.45
C LEU A 159 0.19 20.81 16.24
N ALA A 160 -0.04 22.11 16.39
CA ALA A 160 -1.08 22.68 17.26
C ALA A 160 -2.46 22.01 17.11
N LYS A 161 -2.89 21.75 15.87
CA LYS A 161 -4.17 21.06 15.60
C LYS A 161 -4.18 19.59 16.05
N VAL A 162 -3.05 18.89 15.85
CA VAL A 162 -2.88 17.48 16.25
C VAL A 162 -2.72 17.38 17.76
N THR A 163 -2.01 18.30 18.41
CA THR A 163 -1.81 18.33 19.87
C THR A 163 -3.14 18.41 20.62
N ALA A 164 -4.16 19.06 20.05
CA ALA A 164 -5.50 19.12 20.64
C ALA A 164 -6.22 17.76 20.71
N THR A 165 -5.92 16.83 19.79
CA THR A 165 -6.59 15.51 19.69
C THR A 165 -5.67 14.33 20.03
N ALA A 166 -4.34 14.52 19.93
CA ALA A 166 -3.29 13.55 20.21
C ALA A 166 -2.05 14.23 20.84
N PRO A 167 -2.16 14.75 22.08
CA PRO A 167 -1.03 15.42 22.75
C PRO A 167 0.19 14.51 22.93
N MET A 168 -0.03 13.20 23.06
CA MET A 168 1.07 12.23 23.21
C MET A 168 1.85 11.99 21.91
N PHE A 169 1.25 12.23 20.74
CA PHE A 169 1.95 12.16 19.45
C PHE A 169 3.01 13.27 19.37
N SER A 170 2.60 14.51 19.65
CA SER A 170 3.51 15.66 19.68
C SER A 170 4.59 15.52 20.76
N ALA A 171 4.22 15.02 21.95
CA ALA A 171 5.18 14.76 23.02
C ALA A 171 6.25 13.74 22.62
N ALA A 172 5.87 12.66 21.94
CA ALA A 172 6.83 11.69 21.45
C ALA A 172 7.73 12.25 20.35
N LEU A 173 7.23 13.06 19.42
CA LEU A 173 8.09 13.70 18.41
C LEU A 173 9.12 14.65 19.06
N ARG A 174 8.71 15.42 20.07
CA ARG A 174 9.65 16.26 20.86
C ARG A 174 10.70 15.41 21.56
N GLY A 175 10.27 14.41 22.32
CA GLY A 175 11.19 13.52 23.03
C GLY A 175 12.14 12.77 22.10
N TYR A 176 11.68 12.42 20.88
CA TYR A 176 12.53 11.83 19.86
C TYR A 176 13.64 12.79 19.43
N ARG A 177 13.29 14.06 19.17
CA ARG A 177 14.26 15.09 18.78
C ARG A 177 15.25 15.42 19.88
N GLU A 178 14.78 15.55 21.12
CA GLU A 178 15.64 15.76 22.30
C GLU A 178 16.62 14.60 22.47
N ALA A 179 16.15 13.35 22.40
CA ALA A 179 17.01 12.18 22.48
C ALA A 179 18.08 12.15 21.37
N LEU A 180 17.74 12.56 20.14
CA LEU A 180 18.72 12.69 19.06
C LEU A 180 19.78 13.78 19.35
N ALA A 181 19.36 14.94 19.85
CA ALA A 181 20.26 16.04 20.19
C ALA A 181 21.24 15.68 21.33
N GLU A 182 20.80 14.85 22.27
CA GLU A 182 21.63 14.34 23.38
C GLU A 182 22.49 13.11 22.98
N GLY A 183 22.30 12.57 21.77
CA GLY A 183 22.98 11.36 21.32
C GLY A 183 22.46 10.06 21.93
N ASP A 184 21.31 10.08 22.63
CA ASP A 184 20.66 8.89 23.20
C ASP A 184 19.84 8.13 22.14
N GLN A 185 20.56 7.37 21.32
CA GLN A 185 19.96 6.53 20.28
C GLN A 185 18.98 5.49 20.84
N ALA A 186 19.21 4.98 22.05
CA ALA A 186 18.34 3.95 22.64
C ALA A 186 16.95 4.52 22.98
N SER A 187 16.91 5.74 23.53
CA SER A 187 15.65 6.43 23.79
C SER A 187 14.97 6.85 22.48
N ALA A 188 15.72 7.40 21.51
CA ALA A 188 15.18 7.76 20.20
C ALA A 188 14.50 6.57 19.50
N ASP A 189 15.18 5.42 19.45
CA ASP A 189 14.65 4.19 18.85
C ASP A 189 13.40 3.68 19.58
N GLY A 190 13.43 3.71 20.93
CA GLY A 190 12.29 3.32 21.74
C GLY A 190 11.07 4.23 21.53
N ILE A 191 11.28 5.54 21.43
CA ILE A 191 10.22 6.53 21.20
C ILE A 191 9.63 6.34 19.80
N LEU A 192 10.46 6.12 18.78
CA LEU A 192 9.99 5.86 17.42
C LEU A 192 9.21 4.53 17.32
N ALA A 193 9.67 3.50 18.04
CA ALA A 193 8.93 2.24 18.17
C ALA A 193 7.55 2.46 18.83
N TRP A 194 7.47 3.31 19.86
CA TRP A 194 6.20 3.66 20.50
C TRP A 194 5.29 4.46 19.58
N LEU A 195 5.81 5.45 18.86
CA LEU A 195 5.09 6.20 17.82
C LEU A 195 4.56 5.27 16.72
N SER A 196 5.27 4.18 16.43
CA SER A 196 4.84 3.14 15.49
C SER A 196 3.78 2.20 16.07
N GLY A 197 3.37 2.37 17.32
CA GLY A 197 2.41 1.49 18.00
C GLY A 197 2.97 0.14 18.44
N GLN A 198 4.29 -0.01 18.56
CA GLN A 198 4.87 -1.25 19.08
C GLN A 198 4.42 -1.50 20.53
N PRO A 199 3.96 -2.72 20.87
CA PRO A 199 3.43 -3.00 22.21
C PRO A 199 4.53 -3.10 23.28
N ASN A 200 5.74 -3.48 22.89
CA ASN A 200 6.83 -3.79 23.80
C ASN A 200 7.93 -2.73 23.74
N VAL A 201 7.65 -1.56 24.32
CA VAL A 201 8.63 -0.45 24.40
C VAL A 201 9.07 -0.24 25.83
N ALA A 202 10.39 -0.09 26.03
CA ALA A 202 10.99 0.14 27.32
C ALA A 202 10.42 1.39 28.02
N ALA A 203 10.08 1.26 29.30
CA ALA A 203 9.54 2.37 30.10
C ALA A 203 10.50 3.56 30.20
N ALA A 204 11.81 3.33 30.11
CA ALA A 204 12.82 4.38 30.08
C ALA A 204 12.62 5.33 28.90
N ALA A 205 12.49 4.80 27.67
CA ALA A 205 12.24 5.60 26.48
C ALA A 205 10.90 6.37 26.55
N LYS A 206 9.83 5.72 27.04
CA LYS A 206 8.54 6.38 27.26
C LYS A 206 8.65 7.55 28.26
N LYS A 207 9.45 7.38 29.32
CA LYS A 207 9.68 8.40 30.35
C LYS A 207 10.42 9.62 29.78
N VAL A 208 11.41 9.41 28.92
CA VAL A 208 12.15 10.50 28.23
C VAL A 208 11.18 11.38 27.44
N ALA A 209 10.30 10.78 26.63
CA ALA A 209 9.29 11.52 25.88
C ALA A 209 8.09 12.02 26.70
N GLY A 210 8.01 11.70 28.00
CA GLY A 210 6.87 12.04 28.85
C GLY A 210 5.55 11.36 28.44
N VAL A 211 5.62 10.27 27.66
CA VAL A 211 4.44 9.53 27.18
C VAL A 211 4.09 8.36 28.11
N LYS A 212 2.81 7.96 28.11
CA LYS A 212 2.30 6.91 28.99
C LYS A 212 1.41 5.94 28.21
N GLY A 213 1.34 4.70 28.70
CA GLY A 213 0.49 3.66 28.13
C GLY A 213 0.90 3.24 26.72
N ASP A 214 -0.05 2.62 26.03
CA ASP A 214 0.04 2.20 24.63
C ASP A 214 -1.04 2.92 23.83
N ILE A 215 -0.90 2.90 22.50
CA ILE A 215 -1.88 3.49 21.59
C ILE A 215 -3.16 2.64 21.63
N ASP A 216 -4.29 3.26 21.96
CA ASP A 216 -5.60 2.64 21.90
C ASP A 216 -6.29 2.91 20.55
N HIS A 217 -7.51 2.36 20.38
CA HIS A 217 -8.30 2.49 19.15
C HIS A 217 -8.51 3.95 18.72
N PHE A 218 -8.80 4.87 19.65
CA PHE A 218 -9.07 6.28 19.32
C PHE A 218 -7.78 7.04 19.06
N GLY A 219 -6.75 6.78 19.86
CA GLY A 219 -5.40 7.29 19.70
C GLY A 219 -4.83 6.95 18.32
N ALA A 220 -5.07 5.74 17.82
CA ALA A 220 -4.63 5.30 16.49
C ALA A 220 -5.12 6.21 15.36
N LEU A 221 -6.40 6.64 15.41
CA LEU A 221 -6.96 7.55 14.41
C LEU A 221 -6.35 8.95 14.52
N SER A 222 -6.20 9.48 15.73
CA SER A 222 -5.57 10.80 15.91
C SER A 222 -4.08 10.77 15.54
N PHE A 223 -3.39 9.65 15.76
CA PHE A 223 -1.99 9.47 15.36
C PHE A 223 -1.85 9.40 13.83
N LEU A 224 -2.79 8.74 13.15
CA LEU A 224 -2.84 8.76 11.68
C LEU A 224 -2.94 10.20 11.13
N GLN A 225 -3.71 11.08 11.76
CA GLN A 225 -3.73 12.50 11.38
C GLN A 225 -2.37 13.17 11.55
N GLY A 226 -1.70 12.89 12.68
CA GLY A 226 -0.35 13.36 12.93
C GLY A 226 0.63 12.90 11.86
N VAL A 227 0.59 11.61 11.50
CA VAL A 227 1.43 11.04 10.44
C VAL A 227 1.15 11.69 9.09
N LEU A 228 -0.11 11.94 8.73
CA LEU A 228 -0.45 12.64 7.48
C LEU A 228 0.09 14.07 7.43
N LEU A 229 0.11 14.77 8.57
CA LEU A 229 0.71 16.09 8.68
C LEU A 229 2.23 16.02 8.48
N VAL A 230 2.91 15.12 9.20
CA VAL A 230 4.36 14.92 9.07
C VAL A 230 4.74 14.54 7.63
N LEU A 231 3.97 13.66 6.99
CA LEU A 231 4.17 13.30 5.58
C LEU A 231 4.07 14.52 4.67
N ARG A 232 3.02 15.33 4.84
CA ARG A 232 2.81 16.52 4.01
C ARG A 232 3.95 17.52 4.15
N ASP A 233 4.36 17.80 5.38
CA ASP A 233 5.43 18.76 5.65
C ASP A 233 6.83 18.21 5.29
N SER A 234 7.00 16.88 5.16
CA SER A 234 8.23 16.24 4.62
C SER A 234 8.22 16.05 3.10
N GLY A 235 7.30 16.70 2.38
CA GLY A 235 7.26 16.67 0.92
C GLY A 235 6.50 15.49 0.31
N HIS A 236 5.85 14.65 1.11
CA HIS A 236 4.93 13.61 0.64
C HIS A 236 3.49 14.14 0.59
N PRO A 237 2.88 14.34 -0.59
CA PRO A 237 1.57 14.99 -0.71
C PRO A 237 0.40 14.21 -0.09
N GLY A 238 0.61 12.96 0.31
CA GLY A 238 -0.40 12.14 0.96
C GLY A 238 0.06 10.71 1.24
N LEU A 239 -0.88 9.90 1.71
CA LEU A 239 -0.71 8.48 2.03
C LEU A 239 -1.72 7.64 1.26
N LEU A 240 -1.26 6.66 0.49
CA LEU A 240 -2.10 5.56 0.03
C LEU A 240 -2.05 4.43 1.06
N LEU A 241 -3.16 4.21 1.76
CA LEU A 241 -3.33 3.11 2.70
C LEU A 241 -4.22 2.03 2.06
N VAL A 242 -3.69 0.82 1.93
CA VAL A 242 -4.44 -0.34 1.44
C VAL A 242 -4.76 -1.27 2.61
N LEU A 243 -6.02 -1.56 2.83
CA LEU A 243 -6.50 -2.66 3.67
C LEU A 243 -6.85 -3.85 2.75
N ASP A 244 -5.92 -4.77 2.60
CA ASP A 244 -6.06 -5.93 1.72
C ASP A 244 -6.78 -7.08 2.44
N GLU A 245 -7.55 -7.86 1.69
CA GLU A 245 -8.29 -9.03 2.15
C GLU A 245 -9.32 -8.76 3.25
N VAL A 246 -10.12 -7.69 3.13
CA VAL A 246 -11.15 -7.40 4.14
C VAL A 246 -12.25 -8.47 4.20
N GLU A 247 -12.37 -9.34 3.19
CA GLU A 247 -13.24 -10.52 3.22
C GLU A 247 -12.90 -11.52 4.34
N THR A 248 -11.69 -11.46 4.90
CA THR A 248 -11.29 -12.33 6.02
C THR A 248 -12.18 -12.16 7.25
N ILE A 249 -12.81 -11.00 7.44
CA ILE A 249 -13.76 -10.78 8.54
C ILE A 249 -15.02 -11.65 8.43
N GLN A 250 -15.28 -12.28 7.28
CA GLN A 250 -16.39 -13.23 7.15
C GLN A 250 -16.15 -14.52 7.96
N ARG A 251 -14.88 -14.82 8.28
CA ARG A 251 -14.47 -16.07 8.95
C ARG A 251 -14.52 -15.99 10.48
N VAL A 252 -14.62 -14.78 11.03
CA VAL A 252 -14.61 -14.56 12.50
C VAL A 252 -16.01 -14.66 13.11
N ARG A 253 -16.09 -14.69 14.44
CA ARG A 253 -17.36 -14.70 15.18
C ARG A 253 -18.22 -13.47 14.87
N SER A 254 -19.54 -13.62 15.01
CA SER A 254 -20.50 -12.60 14.59
C SER A 254 -20.31 -11.24 15.26
N ASP A 255 -20.03 -11.22 16.57
CA ASP A 255 -19.79 -10.00 17.33
C ASP A 255 -18.53 -9.26 16.86
N VAL A 256 -17.46 -10.00 16.56
CA VAL A 256 -16.19 -9.47 16.04
C VAL A 256 -16.37 -8.95 14.61
N ARG A 257 -17.14 -9.65 13.79
CA ARG A 257 -17.49 -9.23 12.43
C ARG A 257 -18.29 -7.94 12.44
N ASP A 258 -19.30 -7.84 13.31
CA ASP A 258 -20.13 -6.62 13.45
C ASP A 258 -19.30 -5.41 13.87
N LYS A 259 -18.35 -5.60 14.80
CA LYS A 259 -17.37 -4.57 15.16
C LYS A 259 -16.47 -4.17 13.99
N SER A 260 -16.04 -5.14 13.18
CA SER A 260 -15.16 -4.90 12.04
C SER A 260 -15.86 -4.16 10.89
N LEU A 261 -17.12 -4.50 10.61
CA LEU A 261 -17.97 -3.78 9.65
C LEU A 261 -18.24 -2.35 10.13
N ASN A 262 -18.53 -2.15 11.42
CA ASN A 262 -18.68 -0.82 12.00
C ASN A 262 -17.39 0.01 11.93
N ALA A 263 -16.23 -0.60 12.18
CA ALA A 263 -14.93 0.08 12.04
C ALA A 263 -14.69 0.52 10.58
N LEU A 264 -15.03 -0.31 9.59
CA LEU A 264 -14.95 0.08 8.19
C LEU A 264 -15.90 1.24 7.85
N ARG A 265 -17.14 1.20 8.35
CA ARG A 265 -18.11 2.29 8.20
C ARG A 265 -17.58 3.60 8.79
N GLN A 266 -17.05 3.54 10.01
CA GLN A 266 -16.46 4.71 10.68
C GLN A 266 -15.26 5.27 9.90
N LEU A 267 -14.35 4.43 9.40
CA LEU A 267 -13.24 4.87 8.56
C LEU A 267 -13.72 5.61 7.31
N MET A 268 -14.76 5.11 6.65
CA MET A 268 -15.37 5.79 5.50
C MET A 268 -15.93 7.17 5.87
N ASP A 269 -16.70 7.24 6.96
CA ASP A 269 -17.29 8.51 7.40
C ASP A 269 -16.21 9.55 7.76
N GLU A 270 -15.13 9.11 8.39
CA GLU A 270 -14.02 9.99 8.79
C GLU A 270 -13.20 10.48 7.59
N VAL A 271 -13.01 9.63 6.58
CA VAL A 271 -12.40 10.02 5.30
C VAL A 271 -13.27 11.07 4.60
N ASP A 272 -14.59 10.82 4.48
CA ASP A 272 -15.52 11.74 3.83
C ASP A 272 -15.72 13.03 4.62
N GLY A 273 -15.65 12.97 5.95
CA GLY A 273 -15.73 14.10 6.87
C GLY A 273 -14.47 14.99 6.86
N GLY A 274 -13.43 14.62 6.11
CA GLY A 274 -12.20 15.40 6.00
C GLY A 274 -11.28 15.26 7.21
N ARG A 275 -11.47 14.24 8.06
CA ARG A 275 -10.64 13.99 9.24
C ARG A 275 -9.19 13.66 8.85
N PHE A 276 -8.97 13.09 7.66
CA PHE A 276 -7.67 12.62 7.18
C PHE A 276 -7.25 13.32 5.87
N PRO A 277 -6.78 14.59 5.92
CA PRO A 277 -6.30 15.29 4.74
C PRO A 277 -5.13 14.54 4.08
N GLY A 278 -5.22 14.26 2.78
CA GLY A 278 -4.16 13.56 2.07
C GLY A 278 -4.25 12.03 2.13
N LEU A 279 -5.25 11.47 2.81
CA LEU A 279 -5.44 10.01 2.87
C LEU A 279 -6.23 9.50 1.66
N TYR A 280 -5.63 8.55 0.95
CA TYR A 280 -6.31 7.68 0.02
C TYR A 280 -6.41 6.26 0.63
N LEU A 281 -7.59 5.92 1.15
CA LEU A 281 -7.90 4.62 1.72
C LEU A 281 -8.48 3.68 0.65
N VAL A 282 -7.83 2.55 0.42
CA VAL A 282 -8.28 1.49 -0.47
C VAL A 282 -8.57 0.23 0.33
N VAL A 283 -9.70 -0.43 0.07
CA VAL A 283 -10.00 -1.75 0.63
C VAL A 283 -10.16 -2.77 -0.48
N THR A 284 -9.75 -4.01 -0.27
CA THR A 284 -9.98 -5.10 -1.23
C THR A 284 -10.89 -6.17 -0.64
N GLY A 285 -11.78 -6.71 -1.47
CA GLY A 285 -12.76 -7.70 -1.04
C GLY A 285 -13.18 -8.65 -2.16
N THR A 286 -13.73 -9.80 -1.79
CA THR A 286 -14.44 -10.67 -2.73
C THR A 286 -15.86 -10.16 -3.01
N PRO A 287 -16.48 -10.56 -4.13
CA PRO A 287 -17.92 -10.35 -4.34
C PRO A 287 -18.79 -10.81 -3.16
N ALA A 288 -18.49 -11.98 -2.60
CA ALA A 288 -19.18 -12.50 -1.42
C ALA A 288 -19.06 -11.61 -0.18
N PHE A 289 -18.00 -10.81 -0.05
CA PHE A 289 -17.88 -9.81 1.00
C PHE A 289 -18.77 -8.59 0.76
N PHE A 290 -18.93 -8.13 -0.47
CA PHE A 290 -19.74 -6.94 -0.76
C PHE A 290 -21.25 -7.22 -0.84
N GLU A 291 -21.63 -8.40 -1.34
CA GLU A 291 -23.03 -8.76 -1.62
C GLU A 291 -23.59 -9.82 -0.66
N GLY A 292 -22.73 -10.56 0.04
CA GLY A 292 -23.17 -11.65 0.90
C GLY A 292 -23.76 -11.18 2.24
N PRO A 293 -24.65 -11.97 2.85
CA PRO A 293 -25.28 -11.65 4.15
C PRO A 293 -24.30 -11.66 5.33
N GLN A 294 -23.11 -12.24 5.14
CA GLN A 294 -22.02 -12.25 6.12
C GLN A 294 -20.99 -11.14 5.84
N GLY A 295 -21.26 -10.27 4.88
CA GLY A 295 -20.36 -9.20 4.48
C GLY A 295 -20.97 -7.82 4.73
N VAL A 296 -20.72 -6.90 3.83
CA VAL A 296 -21.18 -5.50 3.87
C VAL A 296 -22.70 -5.39 4.05
N GLN A 297 -23.49 -6.27 3.40
CA GLN A 297 -24.96 -6.27 3.49
C GLN A 297 -25.49 -6.50 4.91
N ARG A 298 -24.65 -6.99 5.82
CA ARG A 298 -25.02 -7.17 7.23
C ARG A 298 -25.18 -5.86 7.99
N LEU A 299 -24.54 -4.79 7.52
CA LEU A 299 -24.60 -3.45 8.11
C LEU A 299 -25.15 -2.47 7.08
N GLU A 300 -26.46 -2.22 7.12
CA GLU A 300 -27.18 -1.41 6.13
C GLU A 300 -26.53 -0.03 5.85
N PRO A 301 -26.08 0.77 6.85
CA PRO A 301 -25.42 2.04 6.59
C PRO A 301 -24.11 1.91 5.79
N LEU A 302 -23.38 0.80 5.96
CA LEU A 302 -22.18 0.53 5.18
C LEU A 302 -22.54 0.07 3.77
N ALA A 303 -23.56 -0.78 3.64
CA ALA A 303 -24.05 -1.28 2.36
C ALA A 303 -24.49 -0.14 1.44
N GLN A 304 -25.25 0.82 1.96
CA GLN A 304 -25.70 1.98 1.19
C GLN A 304 -24.54 2.83 0.68
N ARG A 305 -23.48 3.01 1.46
CA ARG A 305 -22.29 3.78 1.05
C ARG A 305 -21.42 3.06 0.04
N LEU A 306 -21.37 1.72 0.09
CA LEU A 306 -20.55 0.89 -0.81
C LEU A 306 -21.31 0.38 -2.04
N TYR A 307 -22.61 0.68 -2.14
CA TYR A 307 -23.45 0.21 -3.22
C TYR A 307 -23.01 0.79 -4.58
N VAL A 308 -22.81 -0.10 -5.53
CA VAL A 308 -22.60 0.19 -6.95
C VAL A 308 -23.33 -0.89 -7.74
N ASP A 309 -24.09 -0.48 -8.74
CA ASP A 309 -24.80 -1.41 -9.60
C ASP A 309 -23.86 -2.01 -10.67
N PHE A 310 -23.59 -3.31 -10.53
CA PHE A 310 -22.78 -4.09 -11.47
C PHE A 310 -23.62 -5.02 -12.38
N GLN A 311 -24.94 -4.80 -12.48
CA GLN A 311 -25.82 -5.60 -13.35
C GLN A 311 -25.60 -5.37 -14.84
N THR A 312 -25.03 -4.23 -15.22
CA THR A 312 -24.68 -3.92 -16.62
C THR A 312 -23.40 -4.64 -17.08
N GLU A 313 -23.08 -4.60 -18.37
CA GLU A 313 -21.85 -5.20 -18.91
C GLU A 313 -20.58 -4.56 -18.32
N GLU A 314 -19.55 -5.36 -18.03
CA GLU A 314 -18.30 -4.92 -17.38
C GLU A 314 -17.56 -3.79 -18.08
N ARG A 315 -17.75 -3.63 -19.39
CA ARG A 315 -17.12 -2.54 -20.16
C ARG A 315 -17.72 -1.16 -19.85
N PHE A 316 -18.91 -1.11 -19.25
CA PHE A 316 -19.61 0.13 -18.88
C PHE A 316 -19.50 0.47 -17.40
N ASP A 317 -18.76 -0.32 -16.61
CA ASP A 317 -18.48 0.00 -15.22
C ASP A 317 -17.87 1.38 -15.09
N ASN A 318 -18.39 2.20 -14.18
CA ASN A 318 -17.85 3.52 -13.90
C ASN A 318 -16.57 3.41 -13.05
N PRO A 319 -15.38 3.74 -13.59
CA PRO A 319 -14.13 3.66 -12.82
C PRO A 319 -14.06 4.67 -11.68
N ARG A 320 -14.93 5.70 -11.65
CA ARG A 320 -15.02 6.72 -10.59
C ARG A 320 -15.95 6.32 -9.43
N ALA A 321 -16.67 5.20 -9.55
CA ALA A 321 -17.55 4.75 -8.48
C ALA A 321 -16.77 4.35 -7.22
N VAL A 322 -17.43 4.37 -6.06
CA VAL A 322 -16.82 3.99 -4.76
C VAL A 322 -16.27 2.56 -4.77
N GLN A 323 -16.90 1.67 -5.54
CA GLN A 323 -16.46 0.31 -5.80
C GLN A 323 -16.10 0.15 -7.27
N ILE A 324 -15.03 -0.59 -7.55
CA ILE A 324 -14.68 -1.08 -8.90
C ILE A 324 -14.61 -2.60 -8.88
N ARG A 325 -15.02 -3.26 -9.97
CA ARG A 325 -14.82 -4.70 -10.16
C ARG A 325 -13.61 -4.97 -11.04
N LEU A 326 -12.71 -5.83 -10.55
CA LEU A 326 -11.63 -6.42 -11.31
C LEU A 326 -12.15 -7.66 -12.02
N PRO A 327 -12.09 -7.72 -13.36
CA PRO A 327 -12.52 -8.90 -14.09
C PRO A 327 -11.57 -10.07 -13.82
N GLY A 328 -12.08 -11.28 -13.97
CA GLY A 328 -11.23 -12.47 -14.03
C GLY A 328 -10.21 -12.42 -15.17
N PHE A 329 -9.19 -13.26 -15.10
CA PHE A 329 -8.26 -13.44 -16.21
C PHE A 329 -8.88 -14.32 -17.29
N SER A 330 -8.88 -13.82 -18.52
CA SER A 330 -9.19 -14.60 -19.72
C SER A 330 -7.90 -15.14 -20.34
N ILE A 331 -8.03 -16.14 -21.24
CA ILE A 331 -6.89 -16.69 -21.99
C ILE A 331 -6.19 -15.58 -22.78
N GLU A 332 -6.95 -14.63 -23.34
CA GLU A 332 -6.39 -13.47 -24.06
C GLU A 332 -5.54 -12.60 -23.15
N ARG A 333 -6.01 -12.31 -21.92
CA ARG A 333 -5.24 -11.51 -20.95
C ARG A 333 -4.00 -12.24 -20.47
N LEU A 334 -4.07 -13.55 -20.25
CA LEU A 334 -2.92 -14.38 -19.88
C LEU A 334 -1.88 -14.43 -20.99
N THR A 335 -2.33 -14.57 -22.23
CA THR A 335 -1.45 -14.55 -23.41
C THR A 335 -0.77 -13.19 -23.53
N LEU A 336 -1.52 -12.09 -23.35
CA LEU A 336 -0.97 -10.74 -23.43
C LEU A 336 0.06 -10.45 -22.33
N VAL A 337 -0.22 -10.81 -21.07
CA VAL A 337 0.79 -10.66 -20.00
C VAL A 337 1.99 -11.59 -20.22
N GLY A 338 1.76 -12.80 -20.75
CA GLY A 338 2.82 -13.74 -21.09
C GLY A 338 3.78 -13.18 -22.15
N ARG A 339 3.25 -12.53 -23.19
CA ARG A 339 4.05 -11.84 -24.21
C ARG A 339 4.91 -10.72 -23.60
N ARG A 340 4.32 -9.89 -22.74
CA ARG A 340 5.06 -8.82 -22.02
C ARG A 340 6.18 -9.38 -21.17
N VAL A 341 5.93 -10.48 -20.45
CA VAL A 341 6.94 -11.13 -19.61
C VAL A 341 8.05 -11.75 -20.46
N ARG A 342 7.73 -12.38 -21.61
CA ARG A 342 8.73 -12.85 -22.58
C ARG A 342 9.59 -11.69 -23.09
N GLU A 343 8.99 -10.57 -23.50
CA GLU A 343 9.71 -9.38 -23.96
C GLU A 343 10.68 -8.84 -22.89
N ILE A 344 10.25 -8.79 -21.63
CA ILE A 344 11.11 -8.41 -20.49
C ILE A 344 12.25 -9.42 -20.34
N TYR A 345 11.95 -10.71 -20.47
CA TYR A 345 12.92 -11.79 -20.32
C TYR A 345 14.01 -11.75 -21.39
N GLU A 346 13.63 -11.65 -22.68
CA GLU A 346 14.54 -11.61 -23.84
C GLU A 346 15.68 -10.61 -23.65
N SER A 347 15.40 -9.49 -22.98
CA SER A 347 16.37 -8.41 -22.82
C SER A 347 17.57 -8.72 -21.89
N HIS A 348 17.55 -9.84 -21.18
CA HIS A 348 18.66 -10.31 -20.33
C HIS A 348 18.96 -11.80 -20.52
N ALA A 349 18.29 -12.46 -21.47
CA ALA A 349 18.54 -13.86 -21.82
C ALA A 349 19.94 -14.01 -22.43
N SER A 350 20.55 -15.19 -22.25
CA SER A 350 21.80 -15.53 -22.93
C SER A 350 21.64 -15.61 -24.44
N ASP A 351 20.45 -16.05 -24.89
CA ASP A 351 20.09 -16.15 -26.31
C ASP A 351 18.63 -15.72 -26.52
N ALA A 352 18.44 -14.43 -26.78
CA ALA A 352 17.13 -13.85 -27.06
C ALA A 352 16.47 -14.44 -28.33
N GLY A 353 17.27 -14.90 -29.30
CA GLY A 353 16.77 -15.51 -30.53
C GLY A 353 16.05 -16.82 -30.25
N ARG A 354 16.71 -17.71 -29.49
CA ARG A 354 16.16 -18.99 -29.06
C ARG A 354 14.91 -18.83 -28.19
N ILE A 355 14.87 -17.84 -27.30
CA ILE A 355 13.66 -17.52 -26.52
C ILE A 355 12.50 -17.16 -27.44
N ARG A 356 12.73 -16.28 -28.43
CA ARG A 356 11.69 -15.84 -29.34
C ARG A 356 11.19 -16.95 -30.27
N GLU A 357 12.10 -17.81 -30.71
CA GLU A 357 11.79 -18.95 -31.58
C GLU A 357 11.00 -20.03 -30.84
N ARG A 358 11.48 -20.47 -29.67
CA ARG A 358 10.90 -21.60 -28.93
C ARG A 358 9.74 -21.21 -28.01
N CYS A 359 9.72 -19.99 -27.49
CA CYS A 359 8.59 -19.45 -26.72
C CYS A 359 7.77 -18.49 -27.58
N ASN A 360 7.30 -18.96 -28.73
CA ASN A 360 6.44 -18.16 -29.60
C ASN A 360 5.04 -17.94 -28.97
N ASP A 361 4.21 -17.17 -29.65
CA ASP A 361 2.88 -16.80 -29.14
C ASP A 361 1.95 -18.01 -28.97
N ASP A 362 2.11 -19.05 -29.80
CA ASP A 362 1.34 -20.29 -29.70
C ASP A 362 1.74 -21.10 -28.47
N CYS A 363 3.04 -21.19 -28.17
CA CYS A 363 3.54 -21.81 -26.94
C CYS A 363 2.96 -21.12 -25.69
N ILE A 364 2.94 -19.78 -25.66
CA ILE A 364 2.36 -19.00 -24.55
C ILE A 364 0.86 -19.29 -24.43
N ARG A 365 0.13 -19.32 -25.56
CA ARG A 365 -1.31 -19.61 -25.59
C ARG A 365 -1.60 -21.04 -25.11
N GLN A 366 -0.86 -22.03 -25.58
CA GLN A 366 -0.98 -23.42 -25.15
C GLN A 366 -0.70 -23.57 -23.66
N LEU A 367 0.29 -22.87 -23.11
CA LEU A 367 0.54 -22.84 -21.67
C LEU A 367 -0.66 -22.24 -20.92
N ALA A 368 -1.23 -21.14 -21.43
CA ALA A 368 -2.43 -20.54 -20.84
C ALA A 368 -3.59 -21.55 -20.84
N ASP A 369 -3.86 -22.19 -21.98
CA ASP A 369 -4.90 -23.21 -22.14
C ASP A 369 -4.67 -24.44 -21.23
N ALA A 370 -3.43 -24.89 -21.08
CA ALA A 370 -3.10 -26.01 -20.21
C ALA A 370 -3.28 -25.70 -18.72
N VAL A 371 -3.03 -24.46 -18.31
CA VAL A 371 -3.24 -24.00 -16.92
C VAL A 371 -4.71 -23.77 -16.64
N THR A 372 -5.49 -23.27 -17.60
CA THR A 372 -6.94 -23.07 -17.45
C THR A 372 -7.71 -24.40 -17.52
N GLY A 373 -7.35 -25.31 -18.43
CA GLY A 373 -8.01 -26.60 -18.64
C GLY A 373 -7.86 -27.58 -17.47
N ARG A 374 -6.70 -27.62 -16.79
CA ARG A 374 -6.49 -28.46 -15.60
C ARG A 374 -7.28 -28.02 -14.36
N LEU A 375 -7.81 -26.79 -14.35
CA LEU A 375 -8.60 -26.24 -13.26
C LEU A 375 -10.13 -26.46 -13.44
N GLY A 376 -10.52 -27.31 -14.41
CA GLY A 376 -11.90 -27.78 -14.54
C GLY A 376 -12.92 -26.68 -14.91
N GLY A 377 -12.49 -25.63 -15.62
CA GLY A 377 -13.37 -24.55 -16.08
C GLY A 377 -14.02 -23.73 -14.97
N LYS A 378 -13.63 -23.91 -13.70
CA LYS A 378 -14.14 -23.12 -12.58
C LYS A 378 -13.29 -21.88 -12.33
N VAL A 379 -14.03 -20.83 -11.99
CA VAL A 379 -13.66 -19.41 -11.82
C VAL A 379 -12.33 -19.21 -11.08
N GLY A 380 -11.49 -18.36 -11.68
CA GLY A 380 -10.22 -17.93 -11.10
C GLY A 380 -9.03 -18.69 -11.68
N VAL A 381 -8.64 -18.37 -12.92
CA VAL A 381 -7.28 -18.71 -13.37
C VAL A 381 -6.32 -18.17 -12.31
N ALA A 382 -5.27 -18.91 -11.99
CA ALA A 382 -4.21 -18.38 -11.15
C ALA A 382 -3.11 -17.83 -12.07
N PRO A 383 -3.14 -16.53 -12.47
CA PRO A 383 -2.03 -15.84 -13.13
C PRO A 383 -0.70 -16.15 -12.48
N ARG A 384 -0.69 -16.30 -11.16
CA ARG A 384 0.45 -16.74 -10.37
C ARG A 384 1.05 -18.06 -10.87
N ILE A 385 0.22 -19.08 -11.10
CA ILE A 385 0.67 -20.39 -11.59
C ILE A 385 1.15 -20.27 -13.04
N PHE A 386 0.38 -19.58 -13.88
CA PHE A 386 0.75 -19.36 -15.28
C PHE A 386 2.10 -18.66 -15.41
N LEU A 387 2.28 -17.51 -14.75
CA LEU A 387 3.52 -16.72 -14.79
C LEU A 387 4.70 -17.46 -14.18
N LYS A 388 4.48 -18.19 -13.08
CA LYS A 388 5.53 -19.02 -12.46
C LYS A 388 6.02 -20.11 -13.42
N LYS A 389 5.11 -20.80 -14.11
CA LYS A 389 5.45 -21.81 -15.10
C LYS A 389 6.12 -21.20 -16.33
N LEU A 390 5.59 -20.09 -16.84
CA LEU A 390 6.17 -19.39 -17.98
C LEU A 390 7.63 -19.03 -17.71
N VAL A 391 7.93 -18.45 -16.54
CA VAL A 391 9.31 -18.09 -16.22
C VAL A 391 10.17 -19.31 -15.91
N GLY A 392 9.77 -20.12 -14.92
CA GLY A 392 10.63 -21.18 -14.38
C GLY A 392 10.69 -22.46 -15.20
N ASP A 393 9.58 -22.85 -15.83
CA ASP A 393 9.48 -24.12 -16.56
C ASP A 393 9.66 -23.97 -18.07
N VAL A 394 9.49 -22.75 -18.61
CA VAL A 394 9.61 -22.47 -20.05
C VAL A 394 10.81 -21.59 -20.34
N LEU A 395 10.76 -20.30 -19.97
CA LEU A 395 11.80 -19.32 -20.34
C LEU A 395 13.18 -19.69 -19.78
N ASP A 396 13.28 -20.01 -18.49
CA ASP A 396 14.55 -20.41 -17.86
C ASP A 396 15.14 -21.66 -18.50
N ARG A 397 14.31 -22.64 -18.88
CA ARG A 397 14.81 -23.88 -19.50
C ARG A 397 15.25 -23.67 -20.94
N ILE A 398 14.52 -22.86 -21.71
CA ILE A 398 14.90 -22.48 -23.06
C ILE A 398 16.24 -21.74 -23.04
N ASP A 399 16.47 -20.84 -22.07
CA ASP A 399 17.72 -20.09 -21.95
C ASP A 399 18.89 -21.00 -21.54
N GLN A 400 18.68 -21.88 -20.55
CA GLN A 400 19.73 -22.75 -20.00
C GLN A 400 20.10 -23.94 -20.90
N PHE A 401 19.13 -24.54 -21.60
CA PHE A 401 19.32 -25.80 -22.31
C PHE A 401 19.07 -25.60 -23.81
N ALA A 402 20.13 -25.70 -24.61
CA ALA A 402 20.09 -25.46 -26.06
C ALA A 402 19.23 -26.49 -26.83
N ASP A 403 18.90 -27.63 -26.23
CA ASP A 403 18.12 -28.74 -26.78
C ASP A 403 16.69 -28.83 -26.21
N PHE A 404 16.33 -27.98 -25.23
CA PHE A 404 14.99 -27.97 -24.65
C PHE A 404 13.95 -27.34 -25.60
N ASP A 405 12.91 -28.10 -25.94
CA ASP A 405 11.76 -27.66 -26.73
C ASP A 405 10.49 -27.71 -25.86
N PRO A 406 9.77 -26.58 -25.67
CA PRO A 406 8.54 -26.55 -24.89
C PRO A 406 7.29 -27.06 -25.63
N ALA A 407 7.39 -27.38 -26.93
CA ALA A 407 6.27 -27.79 -27.79
C ALA A 407 5.63 -29.14 -27.42
#